data_AF-A0A1P8XL96-F1
#
_entry.id   AF-A0A1P8XL96-F1
#
_cell.length_a   1.000
_cell.length_b   1.000
_cell.length_c   1.000
_cell.angle_alpha   90.00
_cell.angle_beta   90.00
_cell.angle_gamma   90.00
#
_symmetry.space_group_name_H-M   'P 1'
#
loop_
_entity.id
_entity.type
_entity.pdbx_description
1 polymer ?
#
loop_
_entity_poly.entity_id
_entity_poly.type
_entity_poly.pdbx_seq_one_letter_code
_entity_poly.pdbx_strand_id
1 'polypeptide(L)'
;MTANRTRSPSRTLTVGEIVDRMVQLDPSRSLPVVFDAVDDPLGNYGVRDVVLAHMQRDDTYADEPAGRDVYYPVDEYDKPDDRYDAVTPVIVLSMQAPRDNTGQPPL
;
A
#
# COMPACT_ATOMS: atom_id res chain seq x y z
N MET A 1 20.45 -29.08 -10.08
CA MET A 1 20.04 -27.68 -10.38
C MET A 1 19.21 -27.20 -9.20
N THR A 2 19.85 -26.49 -8.27
CA THR A 2 19.21 -26.00 -7.05
C THR A 2 18.46 -24.72 -7.40
N ALA A 3 17.13 -24.77 -7.36
CA ALA A 3 16.32 -23.57 -7.51
C ALA A 3 16.66 -22.62 -6.35
N ASN A 4 17.24 -21.46 -6.67
CA ASN A 4 17.31 -20.33 -5.76
C ASN A 4 15.88 -19.89 -5.45
N ARG A 5 15.25 -20.52 -4.44
CA ARG A 5 14.10 -19.93 -3.76
C ARG A 5 14.63 -18.74 -2.98
N THR A 6 14.61 -17.57 -3.62
CA THR A 6 14.75 -16.30 -2.92
C THR A 6 13.59 -16.25 -1.93
N ARG A 7 13.85 -16.55 -0.65
CA ARG A 7 12.89 -16.26 0.42
C ARG A 7 12.63 -14.76 0.34
N SER A 8 11.43 -14.33 -0.03
CA SER A 8 11.00 -12.94 0.18
C SER A 8 11.13 -12.68 1.68
N PRO A 9 12.11 -11.88 2.13
CA PRO A 9 12.32 -11.72 3.55
C PRO A 9 11.13 -10.93 4.09
N SER A 10 10.45 -11.48 5.09
CA SER A 10 9.44 -10.83 5.93
C SER A 10 9.98 -9.64 6.74
N ARG A 11 11.09 -9.04 6.30
CA ARG A 11 11.80 -7.97 6.98
C ARG A 11 11.20 -6.62 6.61
N THR A 12 11.18 -5.73 7.58
CA THR A 12 10.93 -4.31 7.35
C THR A 12 11.97 -3.75 6.38
N LEU A 13 11.51 -3.00 5.39
CA LEU A 13 12.36 -2.25 4.46
C LEU A 13 12.97 -1.05 5.17
N THR A 14 14.22 -0.77 4.85
CA THR A 14 14.86 0.48 5.24
C THR A 14 14.27 1.65 4.45
N VAL A 15 14.39 2.87 4.98
CA VAL A 15 13.94 4.09 4.28
C VAL A 15 14.56 4.22 2.89
N GLY A 16 15.85 3.87 2.73
CA GLY A 16 16.52 3.89 1.43
C GLY A 16 15.88 2.93 0.43
N GLU A 17 15.61 1.68 0.84
CA GLU A 17 14.92 0.70 0.01
C GLU A 17 13.50 1.15 -0.37
N ILE A 18 12.78 1.81 0.55
CA ILE A 18 11.45 2.37 0.28
C ILE A 18 11.55 3.46 -0.79
N VAL A 19 12.43 4.44 -0.61
CA VAL A 19 12.62 5.55 -1.57
C VAL A 19 13.03 5.04 -2.95
N ASP A 20 13.95 4.08 -3.01
CA ASP A 20 14.42 3.52 -4.27
C ASP A 20 13.28 2.83 -5.03
N ARG A 21 12.43 2.06 -4.34
CA ARG A 21 11.25 1.43 -4.96
C ARG A 21 10.21 2.46 -5.39
N MET A 22 9.96 3.49 -4.58
CA MET A 22 9.06 4.58 -4.95
C MET A 22 9.51 5.31 -6.21
N VAL A 23 10.81 5.61 -6.33
CA VAL A 23 11.38 6.26 -7.52
C VAL A 23 11.29 5.37 -8.76
N GLN A 24 11.40 4.04 -8.60
CA GLN A 24 11.21 3.11 -9.71
C GLN A 24 9.75 3.06 -10.20
N LEU A 25 8.79 3.13 -9.30
CA LEU A 25 7.35 3.11 -9.63
C LEU A 25 6.84 4.46 -10.14
N ASP A 26 7.29 5.55 -9.54
CA ASP A 26 6.91 6.92 -9.89
C ASP A 26 8.15 7.84 -9.89
N PRO A 27 8.91 7.88 -11.01
CA PRO A 27 10.08 8.74 -11.14
C PRO A 27 9.75 10.23 -10.98
N SER A 28 8.52 10.63 -11.32
CA SER A 28 8.03 12.02 -11.20
C SER A 28 7.67 12.42 -9.77
N ARG A 29 7.48 11.46 -8.86
CA ARG A 29 7.00 11.68 -7.48
C ARG A 29 5.72 12.52 -7.43
N SER A 30 4.82 12.27 -8.38
CA SER A 30 3.54 12.96 -8.51
C SER A 30 2.38 12.18 -7.89
N LEU A 31 2.56 10.87 -7.65
CA LEU A 31 1.52 10.02 -7.11
C LEU A 31 1.40 10.20 -5.59
N PRO A 32 0.18 10.17 -5.03
CA PRO A 32 -0.03 10.08 -3.60
C PRO A 32 0.65 8.84 -3.02
N VAL A 33 1.18 8.97 -1.81
CA VAL A 33 1.79 7.88 -1.06
C VAL A 33 0.90 7.59 0.13
N VAL A 34 0.39 6.37 0.19
CA VAL A 34 -0.55 5.92 1.23
C VAL A 34 0.09 4.81 2.04
N PHE A 35 -0.19 4.81 3.34
CA PHE A 35 0.33 3.81 4.27
C PHE A 35 -0.79 2.88 4.72
N ASP A 36 -0.55 1.58 4.67
CA ASP A 36 -1.47 0.58 5.17
C ASP A 36 -1.54 0.68 6.71
N ALA A 37 -2.64 1.21 7.23
CA ALA A 37 -2.83 1.37 8.66
C ALA A 37 -3.67 0.21 9.22
N VAL A 38 -2.99 -0.88 9.58
CA VAL A 38 -3.60 -1.91 10.43
C VAL A 38 -3.38 -1.48 11.88
N ASP A 39 -4.46 -1.21 12.60
CA ASP A 39 -4.42 -0.94 14.04
C ASP A 39 -4.09 -2.25 14.79
N ASP A 40 -2.82 -2.65 14.73
CA ASP A 40 -2.30 -3.85 15.38
C ASP A 40 -1.87 -3.49 16.80
N PRO A 41 -2.49 -4.08 17.85
CA PRO A 41 -2.15 -3.79 19.24
C PRO A 41 -0.70 -4.15 19.60
N LEU A 42 -0.03 -4.98 18.80
CA LEU A 42 1.38 -5.36 18.97
C LEU A 42 2.34 -4.43 18.23
N GLY A 43 1.83 -3.49 17.45
CA GLY A 43 2.59 -2.40 16.86
C GLY A 43 3.48 -2.78 15.69
N ASN A 44 3.10 -3.78 14.90
CA ASN A 44 3.85 -4.21 13.72
C ASN A 44 3.64 -3.26 12.52
N TYR A 45 4.19 -2.05 12.62
CA TYR A 45 4.03 -0.97 11.64
C TYR A 45 5.13 -0.89 10.57
N GLY A 46 5.96 -1.93 10.45
CA GLY A 46 7.08 -1.93 9.51
C GLY A 46 6.62 -2.13 8.07
N VAL A 47 6.97 -1.20 7.17
CA VAL A 47 6.76 -1.37 5.72
C VAL A 47 7.58 -2.55 5.22
N ARG A 48 6.94 -3.50 4.53
CA ARG A 48 7.57 -4.70 3.96
C ARG A 48 7.48 -4.73 2.44
N ASP A 49 6.56 -3.95 1.87
CA ASP A 49 6.42 -3.82 0.44
C ASP A 49 6.01 -2.41 0.00
N VAL A 50 6.30 -2.08 -1.25
CA VAL A 50 5.92 -0.82 -1.89
C VAL A 50 5.34 -1.17 -3.25
N VAL A 51 4.04 -0.89 -3.43
CA VAL A 51 3.31 -1.30 -4.62
C VAL A 51 2.53 -0.14 -5.24
N LEU A 52 2.31 -0.21 -6.54
CA LEU A 52 1.39 0.69 -7.24
C LEU A 52 -0.01 0.06 -7.22
N ALA A 53 -0.99 0.77 -6.68
CA ALA A 53 -2.38 0.33 -6.66
C ALA A 53 -3.29 1.42 -7.24
N HIS A 54 -4.43 1.01 -7.79
CA HIS A 54 -5.49 1.95 -8.12
C HIS A 54 -6.44 2.00 -6.93
N MET A 55 -6.64 3.18 -6.38
CA MET A 55 -7.47 3.40 -5.20
C MET A 55 -8.38 4.59 -5.42
N GLN A 56 -9.47 4.61 -4.68
CA GLN A 56 -10.42 5.70 -4.66
C GLN A 56 -10.32 6.45 -3.33
N ARG A 57 -10.20 7.78 -3.38
CA ARG A 57 -10.09 8.63 -2.19
C ARG A 57 -11.48 9.08 -1.73
N ASP A 58 -11.68 9.01 -0.42
CA ASP A 58 -12.80 9.57 0.33
C ASP A 58 -12.26 10.64 1.27
N ASP A 59 -12.66 11.89 1.02
CA ASP A 59 -12.27 13.05 1.82
C ASP A 59 -13.34 13.45 2.84
N THR A 60 -14.42 12.67 2.97
CA THR A 60 -15.57 12.97 3.87
C THR A 60 -15.12 13.33 5.28
N TYR A 61 -14.06 12.70 5.78
CA TYR A 61 -13.55 12.91 7.13
C TYR A 61 -12.33 13.83 7.18
N ALA A 62 -11.82 14.36 6.06
CA ALA A 62 -10.55 15.08 6.01
C ALA A 62 -10.55 16.37 6.85
N ASP A 63 -11.70 17.05 6.95
CA ASP A 63 -11.84 18.32 7.67
C ASP A 63 -12.06 18.18 9.19
N GLU A 64 -12.13 16.95 9.72
CA GLU A 64 -12.34 16.72 11.16
C GLU A 64 -11.04 16.94 11.98
N PRO A 65 -11.12 17.21 13.30
CA PRO A 65 -9.92 17.40 14.14
C PRO A 65 -8.94 16.21 14.19
N ALA A 66 -9.43 15.00 13.87
CA ALA A 66 -8.65 13.78 13.67
C ALA A 66 -8.86 13.21 12.26
N GLY A 67 -9.24 14.08 11.33
CA GLY A 67 -9.61 13.77 9.99
C GLY A 67 -8.48 13.16 9.19
N ARG A 68 -8.84 12.25 8.28
CA ARG A 68 -7.90 11.60 7.38
C ARG A 68 -8.57 11.32 6.05
N ASP A 69 -7.81 11.46 4.98
CA ASP A 69 -8.18 10.87 3.70
C ASP A 69 -8.20 9.35 3.85
N VAL A 70 -9.28 8.72 3.38
CA VAL A 70 -9.36 7.26 3.35
C VAL A 70 -9.29 6.80 1.91
N TYR A 71 -8.38 5.88 1.63
CA TYR A 71 -8.21 5.29 0.31
C TYR A 71 -8.75 3.87 0.32
N TYR A 72 -9.67 3.58 -0.60
CA TYR A 72 -10.30 2.28 -0.74
C TYR A 72 -9.80 1.55 -2.00
N PRO A 73 -9.51 0.24 -1.93
CA PRO A 73 -9.29 -0.58 -3.12
C PRO A 73 -10.54 -0.61 -3.99
N VAL A 74 -10.38 -0.60 -5.32
CA VAL A 74 -11.49 -0.63 -6.29
C VAL A 74 -12.28 -1.94 -6.18
N ASP A 75 -11.62 -3.04 -5.82
CA ASP A 75 -12.20 -4.38 -5.83
C ASP A 75 -13.24 -4.62 -4.72
N GLU A 76 -13.25 -3.77 -3.67
CA GLU A 76 -14.11 -4.00 -2.51
C GLU A 76 -15.51 -3.37 -2.64
N TYR A 77 -15.71 -2.38 -3.51
CA TYR A 77 -16.98 -1.66 -3.57
C TYR A 77 -17.22 -1.00 -4.94
N ASP A 78 -18.13 -1.57 -5.73
CA ASP A 78 -18.78 -0.88 -6.85
C ASP A 78 -19.78 0.13 -6.25
N LYS A 79 -19.26 1.24 -5.69
CA LYS A 79 -20.09 2.28 -5.07
C LYS A 79 -20.36 3.39 -6.10
N PRO A 80 -21.61 3.57 -6.56
CA PRO A 80 -22.01 4.64 -7.46
C PRO A 80 -22.26 5.94 -6.66
N ASP A 81 -21.35 6.29 -5.75
CA ASP A 81 -21.53 7.38 -4.81
C ASP A 81 -20.62 8.55 -5.21
N ASP A 82 -21.21 9.74 -5.36
CA ASP A 82 -20.53 10.98 -5.75
C ASP A 82 -19.62 11.56 -4.66
N ARG A 83 -19.58 10.90 -3.50
CA ARG A 83 -18.71 11.22 -2.36
C ARG A 83 -17.23 10.85 -2.55
N TYR A 84 -16.90 10.12 -3.60
CA TYR A 84 -15.54 9.65 -3.83
C TYR A 84 -14.88 10.37 -5.01
N ASP A 85 -13.59 10.69 -4.89
CA ASP A 85 -12.77 11.13 -6.01
C ASP A 85 -12.70 10.06 -7.10
N ALA A 86 -12.23 10.44 -8.30
CA ALA A 86 -11.95 9.47 -9.35
C ALA A 86 -10.91 8.43 -8.88
N VAL A 87 -11.02 7.20 -9.39
CA VAL A 87 -10.00 6.17 -9.17
C VAL A 87 -8.67 6.66 -9.74
N THR A 88 -7.63 6.67 -8.92
CA THR A 88 -6.30 7.14 -9.29
C THR A 88 -5.20 6.17 -8.86
N PRO A 89 -4.07 6.13 -9.57
CA PRO A 89 -2.91 5.38 -9.13
C PRO A 89 -2.30 6.03 -7.88
N VAL A 90 -1.95 5.20 -6.90
CA VAL A 90 -1.28 5.59 -5.65
C VAL A 90 -0.15 4.61 -5.32
N ILE A 91 0.87 5.10 -4.62
CA ILE A 91 1.94 4.27 -4.08
C ILE A 91 1.54 3.81 -2.68
N VAL A 92 1.41 2.51 -2.47
CA VAL A 92 1.04 1.91 -1.18
C VAL A 92 2.29 1.40 -0.48
N LEU A 93 2.53 1.90 0.72
CA LEU A 93 3.50 1.35 1.67
C LEU A 93 2.79 0.25 2.48
N SER A 94 2.98 -1.00 2.08
CA SER A 94 2.31 -2.14 2.71
C SER A 94 3.13 -2.73 3.84
N MET A 95 2.44 -3.11 4.92
CA MET A 95 3.01 -3.88 6.02
C MET A 95 2.95 -5.40 5.77
N GLN A 96 2.24 -5.81 4.71
CA GLN A 96 2.17 -7.21 4.30
C GLN A 96 3.43 -7.58 3.51
N ALA A 97 3.89 -8.82 3.68
CA ALA A 97 4.94 -9.34 2.83
C ALA A 97 4.43 -9.36 1.37
N PRO A 98 5.31 -9.14 0.38
CA PRO A 98 4.95 -9.27 -1.02
C PRO A 98 4.24 -10.61 -1.23
N ARG A 99 3.01 -10.56 -1.77
CA ARG A 99 2.33 -11.80 -2.16
C ARG A 99 3.05 -12.32 -3.40
N ASP A 100 3.68 -13.48 -3.28
CA ASP A 100 4.08 -14.22 -4.47
C ASP A 100 2.80 -14.44 -5.31
N ASN A 101 2.90 -14.36 -6.65
CA ASN A 101 1.78 -14.54 -7.60
C ASN A 101 1.09 -15.93 -7.53
N THR A 102 1.38 -16.73 -6.50
CA THR A 102 0.77 -18.01 -6.17
C THR A 102 -0.44 -17.89 -5.22
N GLY A 103 -0.72 -16.70 -4.68
CA GLY A 103 -1.89 -16.46 -3.83
C GLY A 103 -1.87 -17.21 -2.48
N GLN A 104 -0.70 -17.70 -2.06
CA GLN A 104 -0.56 -18.50 -0.84
C GLN A 104 0.32 -17.75 0.18
N PRO A 105 -0.13 -17.60 1.44
CA PRO A 105 0.73 -17.00 2.46
C PRO A 105 1.97 -17.89 2.67
N PRO A 106 3.15 -17.30 2.93
CA PRO A 106 4.33 -18.08 3.25
C PRO A 106 4.10 -18.88 4.53
N LEU A 107 4.40 -20.19 4.47
CA LEU A 107 4.39 -21.12 5.61
C LEU A 107 5.43 -20.73 6.66
#